data_AF-A0A1M3NHD2-F1
#
_entry.id   AF-A0A1M3NHD2-F1
#
_cell.length_a   1.000
_cell.length_b   1.000
_cell.length_c   1.000
_cell.angle_alpha   90.00
_cell.angle_beta   90.00
_cell.angle_gamma   90.00
#
_symmetry.space_group_name_H-M   'P 1'
#
loop_
_entity.id
_entity.type
_entity.pdbx_description
1 polymer ?
#
loop_
_entity_poly.entity_id
_entity_poly.type
_entity_poly.pdbx_seq_one_letter_code
_entity_poly.pdbx_strand_id
1 'polypeptide(L)'
;MSIDRHAEVQLDGATARANQAIVYARCIDSEIGPNCGYILRHTATDDFRAKFRERVCAAKDAEQCEIAFQRMIDAQLAQRYFAADWNAVGTDCDLSPPKCDDPIVFEQMLLHSHNTNVVSKFDAEAARVEADRRRKHAEQAERGRRALGELAYLLHDGPKCRSYPSAFGNMTNTVCTK
;
A
#
# COMPACT_ATOMS: atom_id res chain seq x y z
N MET A 1 6.98 -4.56 21.79
CA MET A 1 7.58 -4.69 20.45
C MET A 1 8.33 -3.38 20.16
N SER A 2 9.56 -3.42 19.65
CA SER A 2 10.35 -2.19 19.38
C SER A 2 9.70 -1.33 18.27
N ILE A 3 9.92 -0.01 18.28
CA ILE A 3 9.49 0.93 17.23
C ILE A 3 9.98 0.44 15.87
N ASP A 4 11.25 0.02 15.78
CA ASP A 4 11.84 -0.43 14.52
C ASP A 4 11.19 -1.72 14.01
N ARG A 5 10.97 -2.70 14.89
CA ARG A 5 10.27 -3.95 14.53
C ARG A 5 8.84 -3.72 14.02
N HIS A 6 8.16 -2.68 14.53
CA HIS A 6 6.82 -2.33 14.03
C HIS A 6 6.88 -1.73 12.63
N ALA A 7 7.84 -0.84 12.37
CA ALA A 7 8.05 -0.23 11.07
C ALA A 7 8.46 -1.28 10.01
N GLU A 8 9.36 -2.22 10.37
CA GLU A 8 9.76 -3.33 9.50
C GLU A 8 8.54 -4.16 9.05
N VAL A 9 7.70 -4.59 9.98
CA VAL A 9 6.49 -5.37 9.64
C VAL A 9 5.54 -4.60 8.72
N GLN A 10 5.42 -3.28 8.90
CA GLN A 10 4.60 -2.44 8.02
C GLN A 10 5.19 -2.34 6.60
N LEU A 11 6.51 -2.15 6.48
CA LEU A 11 7.21 -2.09 5.20
C LEU A 11 7.15 -3.42 4.46
N ASP A 12 7.34 -4.54 5.16
CA ASP A 12 7.23 -5.88 4.58
C ASP A 12 5.81 -6.14 4.07
N GLY A 13 4.79 -5.76 4.85
CA GLY A 13 3.39 -5.87 4.44
C GLY A 13 3.03 -4.97 3.25
N ALA A 14 3.59 -3.77 3.16
CA ALA A 14 3.44 -2.90 2.00
C ALA A 14 4.12 -3.49 0.75
N THR A 15 5.34 -4.01 0.91
CA THR A 15 6.12 -4.63 -0.18
C THR A 15 5.42 -5.87 -0.72
N ALA A 16 4.89 -6.72 0.17
CA ALA A 16 4.14 -7.91 -0.23
C ALA A 16 2.88 -7.55 -1.03
N ARG A 17 2.12 -6.54 -0.60
CA ARG A 17 0.93 -6.06 -1.32
C ARG A 17 1.28 -5.47 -2.68
N ALA A 18 2.36 -4.70 -2.77
CA ALA A 18 2.85 -4.16 -4.04
C ALA A 18 3.23 -5.28 -5.01
N ASN A 19 4.05 -6.23 -4.55
CA ASN A 19 4.49 -7.37 -5.38
C ASN A 19 3.31 -8.25 -5.84
N GLN A 20 2.28 -8.41 -5.01
CA GLN A 20 1.06 -9.11 -5.40
C GLN A 20 0.22 -8.35 -6.43
N ALA A 21 0.30 -7.03 -6.47
CA ALA A 21 -0.46 -6.20 -7.40
C ALA A 21 0.22 -6.00 -8.76
N ILE A 22 1.55 -6.14 -8.86
CA ILE A 22 2.28 -5.98 -10.12
C ILE A 22 1.80 -7.00 -11.17
N VAL A 23 1.59 -6.49 -12.39
CA VAL A 23 1.17 -7.28 -13.55
C VAL A 23 2.33 -7.43 -14.54
N TYR A 24 2.55 -8.64 -15.03
CA TYR A 24 3.65 -8.98 -15.94
C TYR A 24 3.15 -9.25 -17.35
N ALA A 25 3.85 -8.72 -18.36
CA ALA A 25 3.51 -8.94 -19.78
C ALA A 25 3.62 -10.42 -20.21
N ARG A 26 4.45 -11.22 -19.51
CA ARG A 26 4.66 -12.65 -19.76
C ARG A 26 4.56 -13.43 -18.46
N CYS A 27 4.04 -14.65 -18.53
CA CYS A 27 4.05 -15.60 -17.42
C CYS A 27 5.41 -16.31 -17.39
N ILE A 28 5.97 -16.50 -16.19
CA ILE A 28 7.17 -17.32 -15.96
C ILE A 28 6.69 -18.74 -15.63
N ASP A 29 7.32 -19.75 -16.25
CA ASP A 29 7.16 -21.18 -15.96
C ASP A 29 5.73 -21.75 -15.85
N SER A 30 4.98 -21.80 -16.95
CA SER A 30 3.70 -22.55 -17.12
C SER A 30 2.56 -22.26 -16.12
N GLU A 31 2.79 -21.50 -15.07
CA GLU A 31 1.78 -21.01 -14.14
C GLU A 31 1.22 -19.72 -14.73
N ILE A 32 0.00 -19.82 -15.26
CA ILE A 32 -0.82 -18.67 -15.59
C ILE A 32 -1.28 -18.07 -14.26
N GLY A 33 -0.38 -17.35 -13.59
CA GLY A 33 -0.72 -16.57 -12.41
C GLY A 33 -1.79 -15.52 -12.78
N PRO A 34 -2.65 -15.11 -11.83
CA PRO A 34 -3.73 -14.18 -12.10
C PRO A 34 -3.26 -12.77 -12.45
N ASN A 35 -1.94 -12.50 -12.51
CA ASN A 35 -1.33 -11.20 -12.83
C ASN A 35 -0.25 -11.30 -13.92
N CYS A 36 -0.35 -12.27 -14.82
CA CYS A 36 0.55 -12.36 -15.98
C CYS A 36 -0.22 -12.47 -17.29
N GLY A 37 0.44 -12.08 -18.38
CA GLY A 37 -0.08 -12.11 -19.74
C GLY A 37 -1.12 -11.03 -20.04
N TYR A 38 -1.36 -10.83 -21.34
CA TYR A 38 -2.37 -9.91 -21.86
C TYR A 38 -3.74 -10.59 -21.94
N ILE A 39 -4.75 -9.96 -21.36
CA ILE A 39 -6.16 -10.36 -21.40
C ILE A 39 -6.64 -10.34 -22.85
N LEU A 40 -6.36 -9.28 -23.60
CA LEU A 40 -6.82 -9.12 -24.98
C LEU A 40 -6.21 -10.15 -25.92
N ARG A 41 -4.99 -10.61 -25.64
CA ARG A 41 -4.39 -11.73 -26.39
C ARG A 41 -5.13 -13.05 -26.16
N HIS A 42 -5.60 -13.29 -24.94
CA HIS A 42 -6.35 -14.50 -24.61
C HIS A 42 -7.77 -14.47 -25.19
N THR A 43 -8.45 -13.34 -25.04
CA THR A 43 -9.85 -13.17 -25.46
C THR A 43 -10.02 -13.02 -26.97
N ALA A 44 -8.94 -12.66 -27.69
CA ALA A 44 -8.91 -12.66 -29.14
C ALA A 44 -8.93 -14.07 -29.77
N THR A 45 -8.69 -15.14 -29.01
CA THR A 45 -8.65 -16.51 -29.56
C THR A 45 -10.03 -17.01 -30.00
N ASP A 46 -10.06 -17.77 -31.11
CA ASP A 46 -11.30 -18.34 -31.65
C ASP A 46 -11.98 -19.29 -30.65
N ASP A 47 -11.20 -20.08 -29.91
CA ASP A 47 -11.72 -20.99 -28.89
C ASP A 47 -12.41 -20.22 -27.75
N PHE A 48 -11.81 -19.13 -27.27
CA PHE A 48 -12.44 -18.29 -26.24
C PHE A 48 -13.73 -17.65 -26.76
N ARG A 49 -13.69 -17.07 -27.97
CA ARG A 49 -14.87 -16.46 -28.61
C ARG A 49 -15.99 -17.48 -28.83
N ALA A 50 -15.67 -18.70 -29.26
CA ALA A 50 -16.65 -19.78 -29.44
C ALA A 50 -17.31 -20.16 -28.10
N LYS A 51 -16.51 -20.39 -27.05
CA LYS A 51 -17.02 -20.71 -25.71
C LYS A 51 -17.85 -19.58 -25.11
N PHE A 52 -17.45 -18.33 -25.34
CA PHE A 52 -18.22 -17.16 -24.90
C PHE A 52 -19.59 -17.12 -25.60
N ARG A 53 -19.63 -17.29 -26.92
CA ARG A 53 -20.88 -17.31 -27.68
C ARG A 53 -21.81 -18.43 -27.22
N GLU A 54 -21.27 -19.63 -27.03
CA GLU A 54 -22.04 -20.78 -26.55
C GLU A 54 -22.68 -20.53 -25.17
N ARG A 55 -21.91 -19.95 -24.23
CA ARG A 55 -22.35 -19.79 -22.84
C ARG A 55 -23.18 -18.54 -22.58
N VAL A 56 -22.88 -17.44 -23.27
CA VAL A 56 -23.44 -16.11 -22.97
C VAL A 56 -24.42 -15.65 -24.04
N CYS A 57 -24.21 -16.05 -25.29
CA CYS A 57 -24.95 -15.51 -26.43
C CYS A 57 -26.04 -16.42 -26.99
N ALA A 58 -26.26 -17.62 -26.42
CA ALA A 58 -27.22 -18.60 -26.94
C ALA A 58 -28.65 -18.06 -27.16
N ALA A 59 -29.07 -17.04 -26.39
CA ALA A 59 -30.38 -16.40 -26.51
C ALA A 59 -30.30 -14.90 -26.88
N LYS A 60 -29.14 -14.42 -27.34
CA LYS A 60 -28.89 -13.02 -27.69
C LYS A 60 -28.77 -12.87 -29.21
N ASP A 61 -29.19 -11.73 -29.73
CA ASP A 61 -28.80 -11.35 -31.09
C ASP A 61 -27.30 -10.99 -31.16
N ALA A 62 -26.79 -10.79 -32.37
CA ALA A 62 -25.37 -10.53 -32.60
C ALA A 62 -24.88 -9.25 -31.91
N GLU A 63 -25.69 -8.18 -31.92
CA GLU A 63 -25.34 -6.90 -31.31
C GLU A 63 -25.29 -7.00 -29.78
N GLN A 64 -26.29 -7.62 -29.17
CA GLN A 64 -26.35 -7.89 -27.74
C GLN A 64 -25.22 -8.80 -27.26
N CYS A 65 -24.81 -9.76 -28.10
CA CYS A 65 -23.67 -10.63 -27.83
C CYS A 65 -22.37 -9.84 -27.81
N GLU A 66 -22.16 -8.96 -28.80
CA GLU A 66 -20.96 -8.11 -28.88
C GLU A 66 -20.89 -7.12 -27.72
N ILE A 67 -22.00 -6.48 -27.36
CA ILE A 67 -22.08 -5.61 -26.17
C ILE A 67 -21.73 -6.38 -24.90
N ALA A 68 -22.23 -7.61 -24.74
CA ALA A 68 -21.91 -8.44 -23.60
C ALA A 68 -20.43 -8.84 -23.57
N PHE A 69 -19.84 -9.10 -24.73
CA PHE A 69 -18.41 -9.39 -24.86
C PHE A 69 -17.58 -8.18 -24.46
N GLN A 70 -17.86 -7.00 -25.02
CA GLN A 70 -17.16 -5.77 -24.69
C GLN A 70 -17.21 -5.45 -23.19
N ARG A 71 -18.40 -5.54 -22.56
CA ARG A 71 -18.55 -5.32 -21.12
C ARG A 71 -17.72 -6.29 -20.27
N MET A 72 -17.60 -7.54 -20.70
CA MET A 72 -16.77 -8.53 -20.02
C MET A 72 -15.29 -8.18 -20.13
N ILE A 73 -14.84 -7.76 -21.31
CA ILE A 73 -13.46 -7.28 -21.53
C ILE A 73 -13.17 -6.05 -20.66
N ASP A 74 -14.05 -5.04 -20.71
CA ASP A 74 -13.89 -3.81 -19.94
C ASP A 74 -13.80 -4.11 -18.43
N ALA A 75 -14.65 -5.01 -17.93
CA ALA A 75 -14.62 -5.42 -16.53
C ALA A 75 -13.32 -6.16 -16.16
N GLN A 76 -12.84 -7.06 -17.01
CA GLN A 76 -11.58 -7.78 -16.76
C GLN A 76 -10.37 -6.84 -16.78
N LEU A 77 -10.31 -5.92 -17.76
CA LEU A 77 -9.24 -4.95 -17.82
C LEU A 77 -9.29 -3.98 -16.63
N ALA A 78 -10.48 -3.48 -16.26
CA ALA A 78 -10.65 -2.60 -15.09
C ALA A 78 -10.25 -3.29 -13.78
N GLN A 79 -10.59 -4.57 -13.63
CA GLN A 79 -10.21 -5.35 -12.47
C GLN A 79 -8.69 -5.58 -12.40
N ARG A 80 -8.07 -5.97 -13.52
CA ARG A 80 -6.63 -6.25 -13.57
C ARG A 80 -5.80 -4.97 -13.42
N TYR A 81 -6.15 -3.93 -14.16
CA TYR A 81 -5.44 -2.67 -14.23
C TYR A 81 -6.09 -1.61 -13.33
N PHE A 82 -6.52 -1.99 -12.12
CA PHE A 82 -7.27 -1.11 -11.21
C PHE A 82 -6.55 0.19 -10.85
N ALA A 83 -5.21 0.17 -10.85
CA ALA A 83 -4.38 1.35 -10.58
C ALA A 83 -4.00 2.16 -11.83
N ALA A 84 -4.38 1.75 -13.04
CA ALA A 84 -4.06 2.50 -14.25
C ALA A 84 -4.82 3.83 -14.30
N ASP A 85 -4.17 4.85 -14.88
CA ASP A 85 -4.85 6.08 -15.27
C ASP A 85 -5.50 5.90 -16.65
N TRP A 86 -6.76 5.47 -16.62
CA TRP A 86 -7.57 5.22 -17.81
C TRP A 86 -7.80 6.47 -18.66
N ASN A 87 -7.92 7.64 -18.03
CA ASN A 87 -8.17 8.89 -18.74
C ASN A 87 -6.92 9.36 -19.49
N ALA A 88 -5.74 9.22 -18.87
CA ALA A 88 -4.48 9.53 -19.51
C ALA A 88 -4.23 8.59 -20.71
N VAL A 89 -4.43 7.28 -20.53
CA VAL A 89 -4.29 6.31 -21.63
C VAL A 89 -5.28 6.60 -22.75
N GLY A 90 -6.54 6.92 -22.44
CA GLY A 90 -7.54 7.31 -23.44
C GLY A 90 -7.13 8.56 -24.21
N THR A 91 -6.63 9.59 -23.51
CA THR A 91 -6.14 10.83 -24.12
C THR A 91 -4.96 10.56 -25.06
N ASP A 92 -4.01 9.72 -24.64
CA ASP A 92 -2.87 9.35 -25.48
C ASP A 92 -3.30 8.61 -26.76
N CYS A 93 -4.34 7.79 -26.67
CA CYS A 93 -4.95 7.14 -27.84
C CYS A 93 -5.65 8.13 -28.76
N ASP A 94 -6.42 9.09 -28.22
CA ASP A 94 -7.09 10.11 -29.01
C ASP A 94 -6.09 11.01 -29.76
N LEU A 95 -4.94 11.29 -29.14
CA LEU A 95 -3.86 12.08 -29.74
C LEU A 95 -3.03 11.29 -30.77
N SER A 96 -3.09 9.96 -30.76
CA SER A 96 -2.36 9.10 -31.70
C SER A 96 -3.14 7.81 -32.01
N PRO A 97 -4.27 7.90 -32.74
CA PRO A 97 -5.16 6.75 -32.97
C PRO A 97 -4.44 5.50 -33.55
N PRO A 98 -3.51 5.63 -34.53
CA PRO A 98 -2.82 4.46 -35.08
C PRO A 98 -2.01 3.64 -34.07
N LYS A 99 -1.66 4.22 -32.90
CA LYS A 99 -0.98 3.49 -31.83
C LYS A 99 -1.93 2.58 -31.06
N CYS A 100 -3.20 2.95 -30.94
CA CYS A 100 -4.18 2.21 -30.17
C CYS A 100 -5.13 1.36 -31.03
N ASP A 101 -4.96 1.39 -32.36
CA ASP A 101 -5.63 0.45 -33.28
C ASP A 101 -5.25 -1.02 -32.98
N ASP A 102 -4.07 -1.26 -32.41
CA ASP A 102 -3.68 -2.58 -31.90
C ASP A 102 -4.16 -2.73 -30.43
N PRO A 103 -5.10 -3.66 -30.15
CA PRO A 103 -5.58 -3.91 -28.80
C PRO A 103 -4.45 -4.27 -27.82
N ILE A 104 -3.40 -4.94 -28.29
CA ILE A 104 -2.27 -5.32 -27.44
C ILE A 104 -1.46 -4.08 -27.01
N VAL A 105 -1.34 -3.08 -27.88
CA VAL A 105 -0.65 -1.83 -27.54
C VAL A 105 -1.46 -1.04 -26.51
N PHE A 106 -2.78 -0.98 -26.67
CA PHE A 106 -3.65 -0.38 -25.66
C PHE A 106 -3.49 -1.05 -24.28
N GLU A 107 -3.52 -2.38 -24.23
CA GLU A 107 -3.34 -3.10 -22.96
C GLU A 107 -1.91 -2.93 -22.39
N GLN A 108 -0.89 -2.80 -23.23
CA GLN A 108 0.47 -2.46 -22.79
C GLN A 108 0.54 -1.10 -22.09
N MET A 109 -0.18 -0.11 -22.61
CA MET A 109 -0.26 1.22 -21.98
C MET A 109 -0.94 1.13 -20.62
N LEU A 110 -2.05 0.38 -20.51
CA LEU A 110 -2.71 0.12 -19.23
C LEU A 110 -1.79 -0.58 -18.23
N LEU A 111 -1.06 -1.61 -18.66
CA LEU A 111 -0.10 -2.34 -17.82
C LEU A 111 0.99 -1.40 -17.30
N HIS A 112 1.56 -0.57 -18.18
CA HIS A 112 2.62 0.37 -17.80
C HIS A 112 2.12 1.41 -16.79
N SER A 113 0.97 2.02 -17.08
CA SER A 113 0.31 2.99 -16.21
C SER A 113 -0.03 2.38 -14.83
N HIS A 114 -0.60 1.18 -14.84
CA HIS A 114 -0.92 0.42 -13.64
C HIS A 114 0.30 0.17 -12.75
N ASN A 115 1.35 -0.46 -13.30
CA ASN A 115 2.54 -0.83 -12.52
C ASN A 115 3.25 0.41 -11.98
N THR A 116 3.33 1.49 -12.76
CA THR A 116 3.91 2.77 -12.32
C THR A 116 3.15 3.32 -11.11
N ASN A 117 1.82 3.28 -11.15
CA ASN A 117 0.99 3.77 -10.06
C ASN A 117 1.00 2.84 -8.83
N VAL A 118 1.14 1.53 -9.00
CA VAL A 118 1.34 0.58 -7.89
C VAL A 118 2.64 0.88 -7.16
N VAL A 119 3.75 1.05 -7.90
CA VAL A 119 5.07 1.38 -7.32
C VAL A 119 5.03 2.73 -6.61
N SER A 120 4.47 3.76 -7.25
CA SER A 120 4.35 5.10 -6.66
C SER A 120 3.55 5.11 -5.35
N LYS A 121 2.43 4.36 -5.29
CA LYS A 121 1.64 4.22 -4.04
C LYS A 121 2.44 3.53 -2.94
N PHE A 122 3.23 2.51 -3.30
CA PHE A 122 4.10 1.83 -2.35
C PHE A 122 5.19 2.76 -1.81
N ASP A 123 5.87 3.51 -2.69
CA ASP A 123 6.92 4.46 -2.28
C ASP A 123 6.36 5.52 -1.32
N ALA A 124 5.15 6.00 -1.58
CA ALA A 124 4.44 6.91 -0.69
C ALA A 124 4.10 6.29 0.67
N GLU A 125 3.67 5.02 0.71
CA GLU A 125 3.42 4.30 1.97
C GLU A 125 4.71 4.07 2.75
N ALA A 126 5.78 3.64 2.09
CA ALA A 126 7.09 3.44 2.71
C ALA A 126 7.64 4.74 3.32
N ALA A 127 7.54 5.86 2.59
CA ALA A 127 7.91 7.18 3.10
C ALA A 127 7.10 7.58 4.34
N ARG A 128 5.80 7.26 4.38
CA ARG A 128 4.95 7.53 5.55
C ARG A 128 5.35 6.68 6.76
N VAL A 129 5.65 5.40 6.57
CA VAL A 129 6.10 4.51 7.65
C VAL A 129 7.43 5.00 8.24
N GLU A 130 8.38 5.40 7.40
CA GLU A 130 9.67 5.93 7.86
C GLU A 130 9.52 7.26 8.60
N ALA A 131 8.66 8.17 8.10
CA ALA A 131 8.35 9.42 8.79
C ALA A 131 7.72 9.18 10.17
N ASP A 132 6.82 8.20 10.28
CA ASP A 132 6.19 7.80 11.54
C ASP A 132 7.20 7.21 12.53
N ARG A 133 8.09 6.33 12.04
CA ARG A 133 9.17 5.74 12.83
C ARG A 133 10.07 6.80 13.44
N ARG A 134 10.50 7.79 12.65
CA ARG A 134 11.33 8.92 13.11
C ARG A 134 10.61 9.76 14.17
N ARG A 135 9.32 10.04 13.97
CA ARG A 135 8.51 10.81 14.92
C ARG A 135 8.43 10.09 16.28
N LYS A 136 8.15 8.80 16.27
CA LYS A 136 8.07 7.98 17.51
C LYS A 136 9.41 7.92 18.25
N HIS A 137 10.53 7.81 17.53
CA HIS A 137 11.87 7.88 18.14
C HIS A 137 12.15 9.24 18.78
N ALA A 138 11.78 10.34 18.11
CA ALA A 138 11.91 11.68 18.67
C ALA A 138 11.08 11.86 19.95
N GLU A 139 9.82 11.41 19.94
CA GLU A 139 8.95 11.44 21.12
C GLU A 139 9.51 10.61 22.28
N GLN A 140 10.07 9.42 22.01
CA GLN A 140 10.69 8.58 23.03
C GLN A 140 11.95 9.23 23.62
N ALA A 141 12.78 9.86 22.78
CA ALA A 141 13.96 10.59 23.24
C ALA A 141 13.59 11.79 24.11
N GLU A 142 12.54 12.55 23.76
CA GLU A 142 12.03 13.64 24.59
C GLU A 142 11.50 13.16 25.94
N ARG A 143 10.73 12.07 25.95
CA ARG A 143 10.25 11.46 27.21
C ARG A 143 11.41 11.03 28.10
N GLY A 144 12.45 10.41 27.52
CA GLY A 144 13.66 10.05 28.23
C GLY A 144 14.39 11.26 28.82
N ARG A 145 14.52 12.34 28.04
CA ARG A 145 15.11 13.60 28.51
C ARG A 145 14.32 14.22 29.66
N ARG A 146 12.99 14.24 29.58
CA ARG A 146 12.11 14.75 30.66
C ARG A 146 12.27 13.91 31.92
N ALA A 147 12.22 12.58 31.81
CA ALA A 147 12.39 11.68 32.95
C ALA A 147 13.77 11.81 33.61
N LEU A 148 14.83 11.96 32.82
CA LEU A 148 16.19 12.23 33.34
C LEU A 148 16.28 13.60 34.02
N GLY A 149 15.62 14.62 33.47
CA GLY A 149 15.53 15.95 34.09
C GLY A 149 14.79 15.93 35.42
N GLU A 150 13.66 15.21 35.50
CA GLU A 150 12.92 14.99 36.74
C GLU A 150 13.76 14.23 37.78
N LEU A 151 14.49 13.19 37.37
CA LEU A 151 15.39 12.46 38.26
C LEU A 151 16.54 13.33 38.75
N ALA A 152 17.18 14.10 37.86
CA ALA A 152 18.25 15.02 38.23
C ALA A 152 17.77 16.09 39.21
N TYR A 153 16.57 16.64 38.99
CA TYR A 153 15.91 17.53 39.95
C TYR A 153 15.76 16.84 41.30
N LEU A 154 15.14 15.66 41.38
CA LEU A 154 14.96 14.94 42.64
C LEU A 154 16.29 14.64 43.38
N LEU A 155 17.37 14.36 42.65
CA LEU A 155 18.67 14.01 43.24
C LEU A 155 19.49 15.21 43.70
N HIS A 156 19.41 16.36 43.02
CA HIS A 156 20.31 17.49 43.25
C HIS A 156 19.62 18.75 43.80
N ASP A 157 18.48 19.12 43.22
CA ASP A 157 17.81 20.43 43.41
C ASP A 157 16.38 20.33 43.97
N GLY A 158 15.89 19.12 44.23
CA GLY A 158 14.60 18.84 44.84
C GLY A 158 14.61 19.10 46.34
N PRO A 159 13.42 19.17 46.98
CA PRO A 159 13.32 19.51 48.39
C PRO A 159 14.11 18.52 49.26
N LYS A 160 15.15 19.03 49.94
CA LYS A 160 16.02 18.21 50.78
C LYS A 160 15.32 17.98 52.11
N CYS A 161 14.72 16.80 52.27
CA CYS A 161 14.07 16.40 53.49
C CYS A 161 15.09 15.82 54.47
N ARG A 162 15.15 16.37 55.70
CA ARG A 162 15.84 15.74 56.83
C ARG A 162 14.83 15.33 57.88
N SER A 163 14.93 14.08 58.31
CA SER A 163 14.15 13.55 59.41
C SER A 163 14.98 13.63 60.69
N TYR A 164 14.42 14.28 61.71
CA TYR A 164 15.03 14.37 63.03
C TYR A 164 14.23 13.50 64.02
N PRO A 165 14.90 12.81 64.97
CA PRO A 165 14.21 12.15 66.06
C PRO A 165 13.48 13.20 66.90
N SER A 166 12.17 13.04 67.13
CA SER A 166 11.45 13.97 68.01
C SER A 166 11.72 13.64 69.48
N ALA A 167 11.85 14.69 70.30
CA ALA A 167 12.05 14.56 71.74
C ALA A 167 10.78 14.12 72.51
N PHE A 168 9.62 14.08 71.84
CA PHE A 168 8.32 13.77 72.43
C PHE A 168 7.72 12.51 71.77
N GLY A 169 8.39 11.37 71.94
CA GLY A 169 7.85 10.02 71.68
C GLY A 169 7.77 9.60 70.20
N ASN A 170 8.23 8.36 69.92
CA ASN A 170 8.05 7.45 68.75
C ASN A 170 7.66 7.98 67.35
N MET A 171 7.81 9.26 67.04
CA MET A 171 7.56 9.85 65.72
C MET A 171 8.77 10.65 65.26
N THR A 172 9.15 10.45 64.00
CA THR A 172 10.19 11.22 63.31
C THR A 172 9.59 12.46 62.66
N ASN A 173 10.10 13.65 62.98
CA ASN A 173 9.71 14.89 62.31
C ASN A 173 10.54 15.06 61.04
N THR A 174 9.88 15.04 59.88
CA THR A 174 10.54 15.28 58.59
C THR A 174 10.30 16.71 58.16
N VAL A 175 11.36 17.47 58.01
CA VAL A 175 11.32 18.86 57.51
C VAL A 175 11.98 18.88 56.15
N CYS A 176 11.25 19.37 55.15
CA CYS A 176 11.74 19.54 53.79
C CYS A 176 11.90 21.04 53.52
N THR A 177 13.11 21.46 53.17
CA THR A 177 13.37 22.83 52.69
C THR A 177 13.17 22.87 51.18
N LYS A 178 12.46 23.89 50.68
CA LYS A 178 12.39 24.21 49.25
C LYS A 178 13.75 24.58 48.69
#